data_AF-A0A8T4J374-F1
#
_entry.id   AF-A0A8T4J374-F1
#
_cell.length_a   1.000
_cell.length_b   1.000
_cell.length_c   1.000
_cell.angle_alpha   90.00
_cell.angle_beta   90.00
_cell.angle_gamma   90.00
#
_symmetry.space_group_name_H-M   'P 1'
#
loop_
_entity.id
_entity.type
_entity.pdbx_description
1 polymer ?
#
loop_
_entity_poly.entity_id
_entity_poly.type
_entity_poly.pdbx_seq_one_letter_code
_entity_poly.pdbx_strand_id
1 'polypeptide(L)'
;KLPRVVEGADGAAAVADTGEAPGEAPLAPDRLPSAVTDLYVTGGEKAGAKLARTKPVRRALKIHRERDEVLAEMGVRKRFVADEPEDRRAYALRTADGGVLAVVPVAHTVELTARSGERGKGGKASVTPSSAEAVYDGSARRTITDDHLGQAVAHLPPSGAPRVLGADYAMINSR
;
A
#
# COMPACT_ATOMS: atom_id res chain seq x y z
N LYS A 1 -0.80 -17.79 -8.68
CA LYS A 1 0.26 -18.82 -8.56
C LYS A 1 1.55 -18.09 -8.21
N LEU A 2 2.25 -18.54 -7.17
CA LEU A 2 3.57 -18.02 -6.83
C LEU A 2 4.59 -18.50 -7.88
N PRO A 3 5.55 -17.66 -8.30
CA PRO A 3 6.62 -18.09 -9.18
C PRO A 3 7.56 -19.05 -8.44
N ARG A 4 8.20 -19.96 -9.18
CA ARG A 4 9.25 -20.82 -8.62
C ARG A 4 10.53 -20.00 -8.48
N VAL A 5 11.14 -20.00 -7.29
CA VAL A 5 12.45 -19.40 -7.05
C VAL A 5 13.55 -20.35 -7.52
N VAL A 6 14.62 -19.82 -8.08
CA VAL A 6 15.81 -20.63 -8.45
C VAL A 6 16.78 -20.71 -7.29
N GLU A 7 17.48 -21.83 -7.20
CA GLU A 7 18.56 -22.03 -6.25
C GLU A 7 19.89 -21.55 -6.86
N GLY A 8 20.76 -21.01 -6.01
CA GLY A 8 22.15 -20.68 -6.31
C GLY A 8 23.05 -21.91 -6.25
N ALA A 9 24.34 -21.70 -6.47
CA ALA A 9 25.33 -22.78 -6.50
C ALA A 9 25.49 -23.53 -5.16
N ASP A 10 25.09 -22.90 -4.06
CA ASP A 10 25.09 -23.43 -2.70
C ASP A 10 23.77 -24.12 -2.30
N GLY A 11 22.78 -24.17 -3.21
CA GLY A 11 21.43 -24.70 -2.94
C GLY A 11 20.52 -23.72 -2.19
N ALA A 12 20.98 -22.51 -1.86
CA ALA A 12 20.14 -21.46 -1.28
C ALA A 12 19.35 -20.72 -2.36
N ALA A 13 18.28 -20.00 -1.99
CA ALA A 13 17.53 -19.18 -2.94
C ALA A 13 18.43 -18.09 -3.55
N ALA A 14 18.47 -17.99 -4.88
CA ALA A 14 19.32 -17.02 -5.56
C ALA A 14 18.80 -15.60 -5.41
N VAL A 15 19.65 -14.71 -4.90
CA VAL A 15 19.33 -13.29 -4.69
C VAL A 15 19.27 -12.53 -6.03
N ALA A 16 18.34 -11.58 -6.11
CA ALA A 16 18.25 -10.61 -7.19
C ALA A 16 18.56 -9.20 -6.66
N ASP A 17 19.04 -8.34 -7.55
CA ASP A 17 19.23 -6.92 -7.25
C ASP A 17 17.86 -6.24 -7.09
N THR A 18 17.71 -5.40 -6.08
CA THR A 18 16.45 -4.68 -5.81
C THR A 18 16.32 -3.37 -6.58
N GLY A 19 17.44 -2.76 -7.00
CA GLY A 19 17.49 -1.52 -7.77
C GLY A 19 17.45 -1.75 -9.28
N GLU A 20 17.65 -2.98 -9.75
CA GLU A 20 17.58 -3.33 -11.17
C GLU A 20 16.25 -4.02 -11.53
N ALA A 21 15.68 -3.62 -12.66
CA ALA A 21 14.53 -4.30 -13.23
C ALA A 21 14.96 -5.60 -13.93
N PRO A 22 14.23 -6.72 -13.77
CA PRO A 22 14.53 -7.93 -14.54
C PRO A 22 14.20 -7.71 -16.01
N GLY A 23 15.21 -7.80 -16.88
CA GLY A 23 15.04 -7.67 -18.33
C GLY A 23 14.43 -6.33 -18.73
N GLU A 24 13.27 -6.39 -19.37
CA GLU A 24 12.50 -5.23 -19.87
C GLU A 24 11.35 -4.85 -18.93
N ALA A 25 11.33 -5.36 -17.70
CA ALA A 25 10.28 -5.03 -16.74
C ALA A 25 10.21 -3.51 -16.50
N PRO A 26 9.00 -2.92 -16.41
CA PRO A 26 8.82 -1.47 -16.32
C PRO A 26 9.15 -0.88 -14.93
N LEU A 27 9.47 -1.73 -13.95
CA LEU A 27 9.79 -1.37 -12.57
C LEU A 27 10.91 -2.29 -12.05
N ALA A 28 11.79 -1.73 -11.23
CA ALA A 28 12.66 -2.48 -10.34
C ALA A 28 11.92 -2.78 -9.02
N PRO A 29 12.37 -3.79 -8.24
CA PRO A 29 11.77 -4.11 -6.93
C PRO A 29 11.65 -2.90 -5.99
N ASP A 30 12.67 -2.05 -5.89
CA ASP A 30 12.69 -0.86 -5.02
C ASP A 30 11.66 0.22 -5.40
N ARG A 31 11.08 0.14 -6.61
CA ARG A 31 10.01 1.04 -7.07
C ARG A 31 8.61 0.52 -6.80
N LEU A 32 8.49 -0.73 -6.36
CA LEU A 32 7.19 -1.31 -5.99
C LEU A 32 6.49 -0.59 -4.84
N PRO A 33 7.16 -0.14 -3.75
CA PRO A 33 6.50 0.57 -2.66
C PRO A 33 5.67 1.77 -3.14
N SER A 34 6.28 2.61 -3.99
CA SER A 34 5.60 3.78 -4.56
C SER A 34 4.48 3.36 -5.52
N ALA A 35 4.70 2.33 -6.35
CA ALA A 35 3.67 1.85 -7.28
C ALA A 35 2.44 1.25 -6.58
N VAL A 36 2.65 0.52 -5.47
CA VAL A 36 1.55 -0.03 -4.67
C VAL A 36 0.79 1.08 -3.95
N THR A 37 1.51 2.03 -3.34
CA THR A 37 0.92 3.16 -2.60
C THR A 37 0.13 4.09 -3.53
N ASP A 38 0.60 4.29 -4.76
CA ASP A 38 -0.08 5.08 -5.80
C ASP A 38 -1.51 4.58 -6.10
N LEU A 39 -1.76 3.27 -5.95
CA LEU A 39 -3.11 2.70 -6.12
C LEU A 39 -4.13 3.28 -5.13
N TYR A 40 -3.69 3.62 -3.91
CA TYR A 40 -4.53 4.20 -2.86
C TYR A 40 -4.61 5.72 -2.98
N VAL A 41 -3.49 6.36 -3.28
CA VAL A 41 -3.37 7.84 -3.28
C VAL A 41 -4.02 8.44 -4.52
N THR A 42 -3.73 7.92 -5.71
CA THR A 42 -4.18 8.49 -7.00
C THR A 42 -5.12 7.58 -7.76
N GLY A 43 -5.31 6.33 -7.33
CA GLY A 43 -6.00 5.33 -8.13
C GLY A 43 -5.11 4.72 -9.21
N GLY A 44 -3.78 4.81 -9.05
CA GLY A 44 -2.80 4.20 -9.94
C GLY A 44 -2.56 5.01 -11.22
N GLU A 45 -2.71 6.33 -11.17
CA GLU A 45 -2.48 7.24 -12.32
C GLU A 45 -0.99 7.44 -12.63
N LYS A 46 -0.09 7.05 -11.72
CA LYS A 46 1.37 7.22 -11.86
C LYS A 46 2.05 5.86 -11.99
N ALA A 47 2.96 5.53 -11.06
CA ALA A 47 3.71 4.28 -11.08
C ALA A 47 2.80 3.04 -10.97
N GLY A 48 1.63 3.17 -10.33
CA GLY A 48 0.64 2.10 -10.22
C GLY A 48 0.04 1.68 -11.57
N ALA A 49 0.08 2.54 -12.60
CA ALA A 49 -0.39 2.22 -13.94
C ALA A 49 0.40 1.09 -14.60
N LYS A 50 1.66 0.89 -14.18
CA LYS A 50 2.55 -0.16 -14.68
C LYS A 50 2.22 -1.55 -14.11
N LEU A 51 1.39 -1.63 -13.06
CA LEU A 51 1.06 -2.88 -12.39
C LEU A 51 -0.03 -3.65 -13.14
N ALA A 52 0.13 -4.98 -13.19
CA ALA A 52 -0.91 -5.86 -13.68
C ALA A 52 -2.16 -5.77 -12.78
N ARG A 53 -3.35 -5.86 -13.37
CA ARG A 53 -4.63 -5.80 -12.66
C ARG A 53 -4.93 -7.10 -11.89
N THR A 54 -4.11 -7.45 -10.91
CA THR A 54 -4.31 -8.60 -10.02
C THR A 54 -5.43 -8.35 -9.00
N LYS A 55 -5.82 -9.37 -8.22
CA LYS A 55 -6.84 -9.22 -7.16
C LYS A 55 -6.46 -8.16 -6.11
N PRO A 56 -5.22 -8.12 -5.56
CA PRO A 56 -4.79 -7.03 -4.68
C PRO A 56 -4.90 -5.65 -5.32
N VAL A 57 -4.45 -5.49 -6.57
CA VAL A 57 -4.52 -4.20 -7.28
C VAL A 57 -5.97 -3.75 -7.46
N ARG A 58 -6.87 -4.63 -7.90
CA ARG A 58 -8.29 -4.31 -8.02
C ARG A 58 -8.93 -3.92 -6.68
N ARG A 59 -8.52 -4.55 -5.58
CA ARG A 59 -8.99 -4.22 -4.23
C ARG A 59 -8.52 -2.83 -3.81
N ALA A 60 -7.22 -2.52 -3.97
CA ALA A 60 -6.68 -1.19 -3.65
C ALA A 60 -7.39 -0.08 -4.43
N LEU A 61 -7.63 -0.30 -5.73
CA LEU A 61 -8.36 0.65 -6.57
C LEU A 61 -9.84 0.79 -6.18
N LYS A 62 -10.47 -0.30 -5.74
CA LYS A 62 -11.84 -0.26 -5.20
C LYS A 62 -11.88 0.60 -3.94
N ILE A 63 -10.95 0.37 -3.01
CA ILE A 63 -10.79 1.18 -1.79
C ILE A 63 -10.58 2.66 -2.13
N HIS A 64 -9.73 2.97 -3.12
CA HIS A 64 -9.55 4.33 -3.58
C HIS A 64 -10.87 4.94 -4.06
N ARG A 65 -11.62 4.28 -4.95
CA ARG A 65 -12.88 4.80 -5.49
C ARG A 65 -13.95 5.01 -4.41
N GLU A 66 -14.09 4.04 -3.51
CA GLU A 66 -15.17 4.01 -2.50
C GLU A 66 -14.81 4.75 -1.20
N ARG A 67 -13.61 5.33 -1.11
CA ARG A 67 -13.08 5.94 0.14
C ARG A 67 -14.01 6.97 0.77
N ASP A 68 -14.78 7.68 -0.04
CA ASP A 68 -15.67 8.75 0.39
C ASP A 68 -17.13 8.27 0.54
N GLU A 69 -17.51 7.11 0.00
CA GLU A 69 -18.92 6.67 -0.04
C GLU A 69 -19.47 6.33 1.36
N VAL A 70 -18.76 5.49 2.11
CA VAL A 70 -19.19 5.04 3.45
C VAL A 70 -19.10 6.16 4.49
N LEU A 71 -18.11 7.04 4.32
CA LEU A 71 -17.80 8.10 5.29
C LEU A 71 -18.57 9.39 5.02
N ALA A 72 -19.08 9.58 3.80
CA ALA A 72 -19.88 10.76 3.45
C ALA A 72 -21.17 10.86 4.26
N GLU A 73 -21.82 9.74 4.59
CA GLU A 73 -23.01 9.70 5.45
C GLU A 73 -22.71 10.09 6.90
N MET A 74 -21.44 9.99 7.32
CA MET A 74 -20.94 10.41 8.63
C MET A 74 -20.25 11.78 8.56
N GLY A 75 -20.38 12.48 7.42
CA GLY A 75 -19.71 13.75 7.14
C GLY A 75 -18.21 13.69 7.31
N VAL A 76 -17.59 12.53 7.11
CA VAL A 76 -16.15 12.35 7.14
C VAL A 76 -15.64 12.25 5.71
N ARG A 77 -14.50 12.89 5.44
CA ARG A 77 -13.74 12.72 4.21
C ARG A 77 -12.52 11.85 4.50
N LYS A 78 -12.24 10.89 3.62
CA LYS A 78 -11.04 10.07 3.72
C LYS A 78 -10.06 10.41 2.61
N ARG A 79 -8.80 10.61 2.99
CA ARG A 79 -7.70 10.82 2.06
C ARG A 79 -6.58 9.85 2.37
N PHE A 80 -6.00 9.29 1.32
CA PHE A 80 -4.73 8.56 1.39
C PHE A 80 -3.61 9.52 1.04
N VAL A 81 -2.56 9.51 1.85
CA VAL A 81 -1.33 10.27 1.63
C VAL A 81 -0.19 9.27 1.51
N ALA A 82 0.67 9.47 0.52
CA ALA A 82 1.86 8.64 0.38
C ALA A 82 2.76 8.84 1.58
N ASP A 83 3.28 7.75 2.11
CA ASP A 83 4.27 7.75 3.18
C ASP A 83 5.42 6.82 2.82
N GLU A 84 6.57 7.00 3.45
CA GLU A 84 7.74 6.17 3.23
C GLU A 84 7.99 5.32 4.48
N PRO A 85 8.12 3.98 4.34
CA PRO A 85 8.52 3.14 5.46
C PRO A 85 9.85 3.63 6.07
N GLU A 86 9.93 3.65 7.41
CA GLU A 86 11.18 3.94 8.11
C GLU A 86 12.30 2.98 7.69
N ASP A 87 11.95 1.68 7.58
CA ASP A 87 12.81 0.65 7.00
C ASP A 87 12.45 0.38 5.55
N ARG A 88 13.35 0.74 4.64
CA ARG A 88 13.17 0.57 3.18
C ARG A 88 13.76 -0.72 2.62
N ARG A 89 14.19 -1.65 3.48
CA ARG A 89 14.79 -2.92 3.04
C ARG A 89 13.81 -3.72 2.18
N ALA A 90 14.12 -3.82 0.89
CA ALA A 90 13.49 -4.74 -0.03
C ALA A 90 14.29 -6.05 -0.08
N TYR A 91 13.59 -7.16 -0.29
CA TYR A 91 14.20 -8.47 -0.51
C TYR A 91 13.74 -8.99 -1.85
N ALA A 92 14.67 -9.51 -2.66
CA ALA A 92 14.39 -9.97 -4.01
C ALA A 92 15.10 -11.30 -4.29
N LEU A 93 14.36 -12.23 -4.89
CA LEU A 93 14.85 -13.56 -5.28
C LEU A 93 14.62 -13.77 -6.78
N ARG A 94 15.57 -14.38 -7.47
CA ARG A 94 15.45 -14.75 -8.89
C ARG A 94 14.40 -15.85 -9.06
N THR A 95 13.59 -15.75 -10.10
CA THR A 95 12.57 -16.76 -10.43
C THR A 95 12.98 -17.57 -11.67
N ALA A 96 12.43 -18.79 -11.79
CA ALA A 96 12.79 -19.75 -12.83
C ALA A 96 12.44 -19.29 -14.26
N ASP A 97 11.56 -18.32 -14.39
CA ASP A 97 11.22 -17.66 -15.64
C ASP A 97 12.13 -16.46 -15.96
N GLY A 98 13.21 -16.25 -15.20
CA GLY A 98 14.15 -15.14 -15.39
C GLY A 98 13.69 -13.82 -14.76
N GLY A 99 12.59 -13.83 -14.02
CA GLY A 99 12.06 -12.68 -13.30
C GLY A 99 12.60 -12.55 -11.87
N VAL A 100 11.86 -11.79 -11.07
CA VAL A 100 12.13 -11.53 -9.66
C VAL A 100 10.86 -11.68 -8.83
N LEU A 101 10.97 -12.37 -7.70
CA LEU A 101 9.99 -12.33 -6.61
C LEU A 101 10.50 -11.37 -5.54
N ALA A 102 9.77 -10.28 -5.30
CA ALA A 102 10.15 -9.23 -4.36
C ALA A 102 9.18 -9.15 -3.18
N VAL A 103 9.74 -8.91 -2.00
CA VAL A 103 9.03 -8.49 -0.79
C VAL A 103 9.51 -7.09 -0.44
N VAL A 104 8.58 -6.14 -0.40
CA VAL A 104 8.91 -4.72 -0.22
C VAL A 104 8.06 -4.10 0.89
N PRO A 105 8.62 -3.18 1.68
CA PRO A 105 7.87 -2.45 2.67
C PRO A 105 6.96 -1.43 1.98
N VAL A 106 5.77 -1.21 2.51
CA VAL A 106 4.79 -0.24 2.01
C VAL A 106 4.25 0.56 3.17
N ALA A 107 4.06 1.86 2.97
CA ALA A 107 3.47 2.73 3.98
C ALA A 107 2.52 3.74 3.34
N HIS A 108 1.51 4.13 4.09
CA HIS A 108 0.66 5.26 3.75
C HIS A 108 0.01 5.82 5.00
N THR A 109 -0.36 7.08 4.93
CA THR A 109 -1.19 7.72 5.94
C THR A 109 -2.64 7.77 5.46
N VAL A 110 -3.58 7.53 6.37
CA VAL A 110 -5.00 7.78 6.17
C VAL A 110 -5.40 9.01 6.98
N GLU A 111 -5.93 10.02 6.31
CA GLU A 111 -6.52 11.18 6.97
C GLU A 111 -8.04 11.08 6.92
N LEU A 112 -8.67 11.07 8.09
CA LEU A 112 -10.12 11.18 8.27
C LEU A 112 -10.42 12.58 8.76
N THR A 113 -11.18 13.38 8.01
CA THR A 113 -11.49 14.76 8.38
C THR A 113 -13.00 15.00 8.42
N ALA A 114 -13.48 15.56 9.52
CA ALA A 114 -14.88 15.98 9.64
C ALA A 114 -15.17 17.17 8.70
N ARG A 115 -16.25 17.05 7.93
CA ARG A 115 -16.76 18.09 7.04
C ARG A 115 -17.41 19.20 7.88
N SER A 116 -17.12 20.44 7.51
CA SER A 116 -17.73 21.63 8.13
C SER A 116 -19.23 21.66 7.81
N GLY A 117 -20.07 21.37 8.81
CA GLY A 117 -21.54 21.37 8.69
C GLY A 117 -22.22 20.30 9.55
N GLU A 118 -21.55 19.18 9.77
CA GLU A 118 -22.04 18.13 10.67
C GLU A 118 -21.60 18.38 12.11
N ARG A 119 -22.56 18.37 13.03
CA ARG A 119 -22.34 18.70 14.44
C ARG A 119 -22.22 17.41 15.24
N GLY A 120 -21.03 17.13 15.78
CA GLY A 120 -20.85 16.11 16.82
C GLY A 120 -21.50 16.52 18.15
N LYS A 121 -21.43 15.65 19.17
CA LYS A 121 -21.83 16.00 20.54
C LYS A 121 -21.00 17.20 21.01
N GLY A 122 -21.65 18.35 21.23
CA GLY A 122 -21.02 19.62 21.59
C GLY A 122 -20.98 20.69 20.48
N GLY A 123 -21.57 20.42 19.30
CA GLY A 123 -21.82 21.44 18.27
C GLY A 123 -20.65 21.72 17.31
N LYS A 124 -19.51 21.04 17.47
CA LYS A 124 -18.36 21.11 16.55
C LYS A 124 -18.28 19.85 15.68
N ALA A 125 -17.81 19.99 14.44
CA ALA A 125 -17.54 18.86 13.57
C ALA A 125 -16.33 18.07 14.07
N SER A 126 -16.51 16.79 14.35
CA SER A 126 -15.47 15.90 14.88
C SER A 126 -15.67 14.48 14.37
N VAL A 127 -14.57 13.81 14.09
CA VAL A 127 -14.48 12.37 13.88
C VAL A 127 -14.42 11.71 15.26
N THR A 128 -15.21 10.65 15.46
CA THR A 128 -15.11 9.80 16.65
C THR A 128 -14.16 8.66 16.32
N PRO A 129 -13.08 8.46 17.09
CA PRO A 129 -12.14 7.38 16.82
C PRO A 129 -12.82 6.00 16.82
N SER A 130 -12.41 5.15 15.88
CA SER A 130 -12.77 3.72 15.92
C SER A 130 -12.15 3.03 17.14
N SER A 131 -12.57 1.80 17.46
CA SER A 131 -11.97 1.04 18.56
C SER A 131 -10.47 0.79 18.37
N ALA A 132 -10.00 0.69 17.12
CA ALA A 132 -8.59 0.54 16.80
C ALA A 132 -7.82 1.86 16.98
N GLU A 133 -8.39 2.99 16.55
CA GLU A 133 -7.79 4.32 16.73
C GLU A 133 -7.74 4.72 18.22
N ALA A 134 -8.77 4.34 18.99
CA ALA A 134 -8.88 4.63 20.40
C ALA A 134 -7.83 3.92 21.28
N VAL A 135 -7.11 2.92 20.75
CA VAL A 135 -5.93 2.33 21.41
C VAL A 135 -4.80 3.36 21.53
N TYR A 136 -4.71 4.30 20.58
CA TYR A 136 -3.69 5.35 20.56
C TYR A 136 -4.20 6.65 21.20
N ASP A 137 -5.34 7.15 20.73
CA ASP A 137 -6.03 8.31 21.32
C ASP A 137 -7.54 8.24 21.02
N GLY A 138 -8.34 8.01 22.06
CA GLY A 138 -9.80 7.92 21.99
C GLY A 138 -10.54 9.27 21.94
N SER A 139 -9.83 10.39 21.89
CA SER A 139 -10.44 11.74 21.89
C SER A 139 -11.09 12.08 20.55
N ALA A 140 -12.34 12.54 20.56
CA ALA A 140 -12.98 13.07 19.35
C ALA A 140 -12.27 14.34 18.87
N ARG A 141 -11.95 14.39 17.57
CA ARG A 141 -11.12 15.46 16.98
C ARG A 141 -11.51 15.75 15.54
N ARG A 142 -11.10 16.91 15.02
CA ARG A 142 -11.49 17.35 13.67
C ARG A 142 -10.88 16.47 12.58
N THR A 143 -9.66 16.02 12.80
CA THR A 143 -8.90 15.18 11.90
C THR A 143 -8.28 14.05 12.70
N ILE A 144 -8.40 12.84 12.19
CA ILE A 144 -7.63 11.67 12.62
C ILE A 144 -6.62 11.35 11.53
N THR A 145 -5.39 11.08 11.94
CA THR A 145 -4.28 10.69 11.05
C THR A 145 -3.75 9.33 11.48
N ASP A 146 -3.99 8.33 10.65
CA ASP A 146 -3.58 6.95 10.89
C ASP A 146 -2.37 6.57 10.03
N ASP A 147 -1.27 6.20 10.66
CA ASP A 147 -0.09 5.72 9.95
C ASP A 147 -0.19 4.21 9.77
N HIS A 148 -0.08 3.75 8.53
CA HIS A 148 -0.14 2.34 8.18
C HIS A 148 1.19 1.88 7.61
N LEU A 149 1.72 0.79 8.17
CA LEU A 149 2.92 0.10 7.69
C LEU A 149 2.57 -1.32 7.27
N GLY A 150 3.21 -1.81 6.23
CA GLY A 150 2.89 -3.09 5.65
C GLY A 150 4.00 -3.67 4.79
N GLN A 151 3.68 -4.80 4.17
CA GLN A 151 4.53 -5.46 3.20
C GLN A 151 3.72 -5.87 1.98
N ALA A 152 4.32 -5.71 0.81
CA ALA A 152 3.79 -6.21 -0.45
C ALA A 152 4.71 -7.27 -1.04
N VAL A 153 4.11 -8.33 -1.57
CA VAL A 153 4.80 -9.37 -2.33
C VAL A 153 4.41 -9.24 -3.79
N ALA A 154 5.39 -9.15 -4.68
CA ALA A 154 5.15 -9.02 -6.11
C ALA A 154 6.08 -9.90 -6.93
N HIS A 155 5.58 -10.38 -8.06
CA HIS A 155 6.38 -11.00 -9.09
C HIS A 155 6.60 -10.02 -10.24
N LEU A 156 7.86 -9.74 -10.56
CA LEU A 156 8.29 -8.96 -11.70
C LEU A 156 8.79 -9.94 -12.78
N PRO A 157 7.97 -10.28 -13.79
CA PRO A 157 8.47 -11.09 -14.90
C PRO A 157 9.55 -10.32 -15.68
N PRO A 158 10.44 -10.99 -16.43
CA PRO A 158 11.49 -10.32 -17.22
C PRO A 158 10.94 -9.42 -18.32
N SER A 159 9.65 -9.56 -18.66
CA SER A 159 8.92 -8.65 -19.54
C SER A 159 7.45 -8.58 -19.13
N GLY A 160 6.83 -7.44 -19.39
CA GLY A 160 5.43 -7.18 -19.04
C GLY A 160 5.21 -6.64 -17.62
N ALA A 161 3.94 -6.51 -17.25
CA ALA A 161 3.54 -5.78 -16.05
C ALA A 161 3.80 -6.57 -14.75
N PRO A 162 4.47 -5.97 -13.74
CA PRO A 162 4.64 -6.55 -12.41
C PRO A 162 3.31 -6.91 -11.77
N ARG A 163 3.28 -8.05 -11.08
CA ARG A 163 2.08 -8.64 -10.49
C ARG A 163 2.17 -8.59 -8.97
N VAL A 164 1.42 -7.69 -8.34
CA VAL A 164 1.25 -7.74 -6.87
C VAL A 164 0.45 -8.99 -6.51
N LEU A 165 1.07 -9.88 -5.75
CA LEU A 165 0.52 -11.17 -5.34
C LEU A 165 -0.26 -11.04 -4.03
N GLY A 166 0.20 -10.15 -3.15
CA GLY A 166 -0.45 -9.79 -1.88
C GLY A 166 0.13 -8.48 -1.34
N ALA A 167 -0.65 -7.81 -0.51
CA ALA A 167 -0.19 -6.69 0.31
C ALA A 167 -1.00 -6.70 1.60
N ASP A 168 -0.33 -6.52 2.72
CA ASP A 168 -0.94 -6.45 4.03
C ASP A 168 -0.42 -5.22 4.79
N TYR A 169 -1.28 -4.61 5.59
CA TYR A 169 -1.01 -3.38 6.32
C TYR A 169 -1.55 -3.48 7.74
N ALA A 170 -0.80 -2.93 8.69
CA ALA A 170 -1.24 -2.69 10.06
C ALA A 170 -1.21 -1.19 10.35
N MET A 171 -2.21 -0.70 11.09
CA MET A 171 -2.17 0.63 11.67
C MET A 171 -1.21 0.62 12.87
N ILE A 172 -0.15 1.42 12.79
CA ILE A 172 0.92 1.47 13.80
C ILE A 172 0.83 2.71 14.69
N ASN A 173 0.00 3.68 14.29
CA ASN A 173 -0.23 4.91 15.03
C ASN A 173 -1.56 5.54 14.60
N SER A 174 -2.20 6.27 15.51
CA SER A 174 -3.35 7.12 15.22
C SER A 174 -3.31 8.36 16.10
N ARG A 175 -3.43 9.55 15.49
CA ARG A 175 -3.37 10.85 16.17
C ARG A 175 -4.39 11.84 15.63
#